data_AF-A0A2E9NX99-F1
#
_entry.id   AF-A0A2E9NX99-F1
#
_cell.length_a   1.000
_cell.length_b   1.000
_cell.length_c   1.000
_cell.angle_alpha   90.00
_cell.angle_beta   90.00
_cell.angle_gamma   90.00
#
_symmetry.space_group_name_H-M   'P 1'
#
loop_
_entity.id
_entity.type
_entity.pdbx_description
1 polymer ?
#
loop_
_entity_poly.entity_id
_entity_poly.type
_entity_poly.pdbx_seq_one_letter_code
_entity_poly.pdbx_strand_id
1 'polypeptide(L)' 'MDKLPEKFPEYSIMYKTISKQIKHLEKIKPSSEEKNEIQIKINNYKTELDKIKKKFPDNYFNELNQS' A
#
# COMPACT_ATOMS: atom_id res chain seq x y z
N MET A 1 -12.45 -9.19 -19.65
CA MET A 1 -12.91 -9.17 -18.25
C MET A 1 -11.80 -9.79 -17.44
N ASP A 2 -10.81 -8.99 -17.05
CA ASP A 2 -9.77 -9.49 -16.16
C ASP A 2 -10.42 -9.87 -14.83
N LYS A 3 -10.12 -11.07 -14.34
CA LYS A 3 -10.78 -11.62 -13.15
C LYS A 3 -10.20 -10.95 -11.90
N LEU A 4 -11.10 -10.52 -11.02
CA LEU A 4 -10.72 -10.09 -9.67
C LEU A 4 -10.21 -11.28 -8.85
N PRO A 5 -9.32 -11.05 -7.87
CA PRO A 5 -8.84 -12.12 -7.01
C PRO A 5 -9.97 -12.70 -6.15
N GLU A 6 -9.83 -13.97 -5.77
CA GLU A 6 -10.85 -14.72 -5.00
C GLU A 6 -11.20 -14.08 -3.65
N LYS A 7 -10.24 -13.44 -2.99
CA LYS A 7 -10.44 -12.67 -1.73
C LYS A 7 -10.74 -11.20 -1.99
N PHE A 8 -11.62 -10.94 -2.96
CA PHE A 8 -12.16 -9.62 -3.19
C PHE A 8 -13.44 -9.44 -2.36
N PRO A 9 -13.62 -8.32 -1.62
CA PRO A 9 -12.88 -7.06 -1.69
C PRO A 9 -11.73 -6.90 -0.68
N GLU A 10 -11.41 -7.93 0.11
CA GLU A 10 -10.46 -7.86 1.23
C GLU A 10 -9.10 -7.30 0.80
N TYR A 11 -8.56 -7.77 -0.33
CA TYR A 11 -7.29 -7.26 -0.81
C TYR A 11 -7.33 -5.79 -1.25
N SER A 12 -8.48 -5.30 -1.74
CA SER A 12 -8.67 -3.88 -2.08
C SER A 12 -8.71 -3.01 -0.81
N ILE A 13 -9.38 -3.48 0.24
CA ILE A 13 -9.41 -2.82 1.55
C ILE A 13 -8.00 -2.79 2.15
N MET A 14 -7.27 -3.91 2.10
CA MET A 14 -5.90 -4.01 2.59
C MET A 14 -4.97 -3.04 1.86
N TYR A 15 -5.07 -2.95 0.53
CA TYR A 15 -4.32 -1.98 -0.28
C TYR A 15 -4.56 -0.54 0.19
N LYS A 16 -5.83 -0.14 0.37
CA LYS A 16 -6.20 1.19 0.85
C LYS A 16 -5.67 1.47 2.26
N THR A 17 -5.77 0.50 3.16
CA THR A 17 -5.28 0.62 4.54
C THR A 17 -3.77 0.81 4.59
N ILE A 18 -3.02 -0.05 3.90
CA ILE A 18 -1.55 0.04 3.86
C ILE A 18 -1.11 1.37 3.20
N SER A 19 -1.78 1.79 2.12
CA SER A 19 -1.50 3.08 1.47
C SER A 19 -1.70 4.27 2.41
N LYS A 20 -2.74 4.24 3.25
CA LYS A 20 -2.96 5.27 4.28
C LYS A 20 -1.87 5.25 5.35
N GLN A 21 -1.41 4.07 5.78
CA GLN A 21 -0.32 3.95 6.75
C GLN A 21 0.99 4.51 6.21
N ILE A 22 1.35 4.22 4.95
CA ILE A 22 2.52 4.83 4.30
C ILE A 22 2.42 6.36 4.31
N LYS A 23 1.28 6.91 3.84
CA LYS A 23 1.06 8.37 3.83
C LYS A 23 1.12 8.99 5.23
N HIS A 24 0.71 8.26 6.26
CA HIS A 24 0.82 8.71 7.65
C HIS A 24 2.29 8.74 8.08
N LEU A 25 3.03 7.65 7.87
CA LEU A 25 4.45 7.54 8.22
C LEU A 25 5.33 8.57 7.50
N GLU A 26 5.06 8.85 6.22
CA GLU A 26 5.76 9.86 5.43
C GLU A 26 5.56 11.30 5.95
N LYS A 27 4.49 11.56 6.71
CA LYS A 27 4.20 12.86 7.32
C LYS A 27 4.80 13.04 8.70
N ILE A 28 5.27 11.96 9.33
CA ILE A 28 5.92 12.04 10.64
C ILE A 28 7.24 12.78 10.47
N LYS A 29 7.61 13.62 11.44
CA LYS A 29 8.93 14.25 11.54
C LYS A 29 9.75 13.53 12.61
N PRO A 30 10.33 12.36 12.30
CA PRO A 30 11.06 11.57 13.29
C PRO A 30 12.41 12.17 13.68
N SER A 31 12.88 11.79 14.86
CA SER A 31 14.28 11.93 15.25
C SER A 31 15.21 11.14 14.31
N SER A 32 16.52 11.38 14.39
CA SER A 32 17.48 10.72 13.50
C SER A 32 17.50 9.19 13.64
N GLU A 33 17.24 8.66 14.83
CA GLU A 33 17.14 7.21 15.08
C GLU A 33 15.86 6.63 14.48
N GLU A 34 14.72 7.29 14.70
CA GLU A 34 13.41 6.83 14.22
C GLU A 34 13.27 6.90 12.68
N LYS A 35 14.07 7.74 11.99
CA LYS A 35 14.08 7.83 10.52
C LYS A 35 14.35 6.48 9.87
N ASN A 36 15.32 5.73 10.37
CA ASN A 36 15.69 4.45 9.77
C ASN A 36 14.56 3.42 9.96
N GLU A 37 13.98 3.37 11.17
CA GLU A 37 12.88 2.46 11.47
C GLU A 37 11.62 2.76 10.64
N ILE A 38 11.28 4.04 10.49
CA ILE A 38 10.16 4.48 9.66
C ILE A 38 10.39 4.14 8.20
N GLN A 39 11.61 4.33 7.69
CA GLN A 39 11.94 3.98 6.32
C GLN A 39 11.83 2.46 6.07
N ILE A 40 12.30 1.63 7.00
CA ILE A 40 12.16 0.17 6.94
C ILE A 40 10.67 -0.22 6.92
N LYS A 41 9.85 0.36 7.80
CA LYS A 41 8.40 0.12 7.82
C LYS A 41 7.73 0.50 6.50
N ILE A 42 8.06 1.67 5.95
CA ILE A 42 7.54 2.11 4.65
C ILE A 42 7.93 1.14 3.54
N ASN A 43 9.18 0.68 3.50
CA ASN A 43 9.65 -0.27 2.48
C ASN A 43 8.93 -1.63 2.57
N ASN A 44 8.68 -2.11 3.79
CA ASN A 44 7.91 -3.34 4.01
C ASN A 44 6.46 -3.17 3.50
N TYR A 45 5.82 -2.05 3.82
CA TYR A 45 4.47 -1.75 3.32
C TYR A 45 4.42 -1.62 1.80
N LYS A 46 5.41 -0.98 1.17
CA LYS A 46 5.50 -0.92 -0.30
C LYS A 46 5.62 -2.32 -0.92
N THR A 47 6.42 -3.20 -0.31
CA THR A 47 6.57 -4.59 -0.75
C THR A 47 5.25 -5.37 -0.67
N GLU A 48 4.48 -5.18 0.41
CA GLU A 48 3.16 -5.79 0.55
C GLU A 48 2.15 -5.24 -0.46
N LEU A 49 2.15 -3.93 -0.73
CA LEU A 49 1.32 -3.35 -1.79
C LEU A 49 1.64 -3.94 -3.16
N ASP A 50 2.91 -4.19 -3.47
CA ASP A 50 3.34 -4.82 -4.71
C ASP A 50 2.80 -6.24 -4.87
N LYS A 51 2.82 -7.03 -3.79
CA LYS A 51 2.22 -8.37 -3.77
C LYS A 51 0.70 -8.33 -3.97
N ILE A 52 0.03 -7.32 -3.41
CA ILE A 52 -1.40 -7.11 -3.61
C ILE A 52 -1.67 -6.72 -5.07
N LYS A 53 -0.94 -5.73 -5.61
CA LYS A 53 -1.11 -5.25 -7.01
C LYS A 53 -1.04 -6.39 -8.02
N LYS A 54 -0.09 -7.31 -7.86
CA LYS A 54 0.07 -8.49 -8.73
C LYS A 54 -1.12 -9.46 -8.75
N LYS A 55 -2.06 -9.34 -7.78
CA LYS A 55 -3.28 -10.15 -7.72
C LYS A 55 -4.46 -9.51 -8.47
N PHE A 56 -4.31 -8.27 -8.91
CA PHE A 56 -5.34 -7.52 -9.61
C PHE A 56 -4.96 -7.31 -11.07
N PRO A 57 -5.94 -7.00 -11.93
CA PRO A 57 -5.66 -6.53 -13.28
C PRO A 57 -4.76 -5.29 -13.27
N ASP A 58 -3.98 -5.11 -14.34
CA ASP A 58 -3.20 -3.91 -14.53
C ASP A 58 -4.08 -2.65 -14.43
N ASN A 59 -3.53 -1.57 -13.87
CA ASN A 59 -4.22 -0.30 -13.65
C ASN A 59 -5.41 -0.29 -12.68
N TYR A 60 -5.82 -1.42 -12.09
CA TYR A 60 -6.96 -1.49 -11.14
C TYR A 60 -6.85 -0.46 -9.99
N PHE A 61 -5.63 -0.23 -9.47
CA PHE A 61 -5.38 0.71 -8.38
C PHE A 61 -5.00 2.13 -8.84
N ASN A 62 -4.83 2.37 -10.14
CA ASN A 62 -4.52 3.69 -10.66
C ASN A 62 -5.75 4.61 -10.60
N GLU A 63 -6.95 4.06 -10.81
CA GLU A 63 -8.21 4.78 -10.68
C GLU A 63 -8.54 5.13 -9.21
N LEU A 64 -8.08 4.32 -8.25
CA LEU A 64 -8.38 4.48 -6.83
C LEU A 64 -7.60 5.60 -6.12
N ASN A 65 -6.56 6.15 -6.74
CA ASN A 65 -5.70 7.18 -6.16
C ASN A 65 -6.06 8.62 -6.58
N GLN A 66 -7.15 8.83 -7.32
CA GLN A 66 -7.59 10.15 -7.80
C GLN A 66 -8.64 10.85 -6.89
N SER A 67 -8.96 10.27 -5.73
CA SER A 67 -9.94 10.81 -4.77
C SER A 67 -9.30 11.57 -3.60
#